data_AF-A0A2U3I358-F1
#
_entry.id   AF-A0A2U3I358-F1
#
_cell.length_a   1.000
_cell.length_b   1.000
_cell.length_c   1.000
_cell.angle_alpha   90.00
_cell.angle_beta   90.00
_cell.angle_gamma   90.00
#
_symmetry.space_group_name_H-M   'P 1'
#
loop_
_entity.id
_entity.type
_entity.pdbx_description
1 polymer ?
#
loop_
_entity_poly.entity_id
_entity_poly.type
_entity_poly.pdbx_seq_one_letter_code
_entity_poly.pdbx_strand_id
1 'polypeptide(L)'
;MRNDVVEQLQRRNTAAARQALMLLAREYATDSALPAMTVRLRELENTSRLPVTDHAELAALRRRLENEVTLAARQVLSDQNAQSWMAPCWRELAQRAAAWTRYVRLMRRTRSPVERSFFETEALRGGWSVRQLERQIGSQFYTRTLMSTDKRAMLERGAVAQLGDMIRPEEAIKDPYVLEFLDLKDEVIARYALDGLPNKVGCLGISHCTSGRNVAC
;
A
#
# COMPACT_ATOMS: atom_id res chain seq x y z
N MET A 1 -11.38 30.60 0.40
CA MET A 1 -12.26 29.42 0.27
C MET A 1 -11.67 28.28 -0.56
N ARG A 2 -11.44 28.41 -1.87
CA ARG A 2 -10.85 27.31 -2.66
C ARG A 2 -9.50 26.86 -2.08
N ASN A 3 -8.62 27.81 -1.77
CA ASN A 3 -7.30 27.52 -1.17
C ASN A 3 -7.42 26.80 0.18
N ASP A 4 -8.41 27.15 1.01
CA ASP A 4 -8.61 26.52 2.31
C ASP A 4 -8.97 25.04 2.15
N VAL A 5 -9.87 24.71 1.20
CA VAL A 5 -10.20 23.31 0.88
C VAL A 5 -8.96 22.56 0.40
N VAL A 6 -8.20 23.17 -0.53
CA VAL A 6 -6.99 22.57 -1.11
C VAL A 6 -5.94 22.30 -0.04
N GLU A 7 -5.72 23.26 0.86
CA GLU A 7 -4.79 23.14 1.97
C GLU A 7 -5.19 22.02 2.94
N GLN A 8 -6.46 21.94 3.34
CA GLN A 8 -6.94 20.85 4.21
C GLN A 8 -6.81 19.48 3.53
N LEU A 9 -7.09 19.39 2.22
CA LEU A 9 -6.89 18.17 1.44
C LEU A 9 -5.41 17.78 1.33
N GLN A 10 -4.49 18.75 1.19
CA GLN A 10 -3.05 18.51 1.20
C GLN A 10 -2.57 18.00 2.56
N ARG A 11 -3.10 18.57 3.65
CA ARG A 11 -2.86 18.13 5.03
C ARG A 11 -3.57 16.82 5.38
N ARG A 12 -4.37 16.27 4.45
CA ARG A 12 -5.20 15.06 4.64
C ARG A 12 -6.17 15.14 5.83
N ASN A 13 -6.58 16.35 6.23
CA ASN A 13 -7.57 16.56 7.28
C ASN A 13 -8.97 16.48 6.67
N THR A 14 -9.55 15.28 6.62
CA THR A 14 -10.85 15.03 5.99
C THR A 14 -11.99 15.79 6.65
N ALA A 15 -11.98 15.95 7.97
CA ALA A 15 -13.02 16.68 8.69
C ALA A 15 -13.05 18.17 8.32
N ALA A 16 -11.90 18.84 8.38
CA ALA A 16 -11.78 20.25 8.02
C ALA A 16 -11.97 20.47 6.51
N ALA A 17 -11.45 19.57 5.67
CA ALA A 17 -11.64 19.63 4.22
C ALA A 17 -13.12 19.51 3.84
N ARG A 18 -13.86 18.61 4.48
CA ARG A 18 -15.30 18.46 4.25
C ARG A 18 -16.08 19.72 4.61
N GLN A 19 -15.80 20.29 5.78
CA GLN A 19 -16.45 21.54 6.23
C GLN A 19 -16.15 22.69 5.26
N ALA A 20 -14.88 22.89 4.90
CA ALA A 20 -14.48 23.92 3.94
C ALA A 20 -15.13 23.72 2.56
N LEU A 21 -15.23 22.47 2.10
CA LEU A 21 -15.86 22.13 0.82
C LEU A 21 -17.36 22.40 0.83
N MET A 22 -18.05 22.10 1.93
CA MET A 22 -19.48 22.41 2.10
C MET A 22 -19.74 23.92 2.07
N LEU A 23 -18.90 24.71 2.75
CA LEU A 23 -18.98 26.17 2.70
C LEU A 23 -18.77 26.68 1.28
N LEU A 24 -17.73 26.21 0.59
CA LEU A 24 -17.44 26.61 -0.80
C LEU A 24 -18.60 26.25 -1.74
N ALA A 25 -19.16 25.05 -1.62
CA ALA A 25 -20.29 24.62 -2.44
C ALA A 25 -21.56 25.44 -2.19
N ARG A 26 -21.77 25.90 -0.95
CA ARG A 26 -22.91 26.75 -0.59
C ARG A 26 -22.80 28.15 -1.18
N GLU A 27 -21.61 28.75 -1.13
CA GLU A 27 -21.39 30.13 -1.59
C GLU A 27 -21.10 30.20 -3.10
N TYR A 28 -20.51 29.15 -3.67
CA TYR A 28 -20.04 29.11 -5.06
C TYR A 28 -20.42 27.79 -5.74
N ALA A 29 -21.71 27.48 -5.82
CA ALA A 29 -22.22 26.20 -6.34
C ALA A 29 -21.76 25.85 -7.78
N THR A 30 -21.39 26.84 -8.59
CA THR A 30 -20.92 26.67 -9.98
C THR A 30 -19.39 26.62 -10.11
N ASP A 31 -18.63 26.58 -9.01
CA ASP A 31 -17.16 26.48 -9.06
C ASP A 31 -16.74 25.16 -9.73
N SER A 32 -15.99 25.28 -10.83
CA SER A 32 -15.57 24.17 -11.68
C SER A 32 -14.60 23.19 -11.01
N ALA A 33 -13.97 23.54 -9.89
CA ALA A 33 -13.09 22.63 -9.14
C ALA A 33 -13.80 21.88 -8.01
N LEU A 34 -15.08 22.17 -7.73
CA LEU A 34 -15.85 21.41 -6.73
C LEU A 34 -15.85 19.89 -7.00
N PRO A 35 -16.06 19.41 -8.24
CA PRO A 35 -15.98 17.98 -8.53
C PRO A 35 -14.60 17.40 -8.20
N ALA A 36 -13.53 18.11 -8.57
CA ALA A 36 -12.15 17.67 -8.35
C ALA A 36 -11.82 17.57 -6.84
N MET A 37 -12.19 18.58 -6.05
CA MET A 37 -12.00 18.57 -4.60
C MET A 37 -12.84 17.48 -3.91
N THR A 38 -14.04 17.21 -4.43
CA THR A 38 -14.93 16.15 -3.92
C THR A 38 -14.33 14.76 -4.15
N VAL A 39 -13.81 14.49 -5.34
CA VAL A 39 -13.13 13.22 -5.65
C VAL A 39 -11.92 13.00 -4.72
N ARG A 40 -11.10 14.04 -4.51
CA ARG A 40 -9.95 13.98 -3.61
C ARG A 40 -10.35 13.71 -2.16
N LEU A 41 -11.41 14.36 -1.67
CA LEU A 41 -11.94 14.11 -0.32
C LEU A 41 -12.43 12.67 -0.19
N ARG A 42 -13.21 12.19 -1.15
CA ARG A 42 -13.73 10.82 -1.18
C ARG A 42 -12.61 9.79 -1.16
N GLU A 43 -11.51 10.00 -1.88
CA GLU A 43 -10.36 9.09 -1.82
C GLU A 43 -9.74 9.03 -0.43
N LEU A 44 -9.59 10.18 0.26
CA LEU A 44 -9.07 10.23 1.63
C LEU A 44 -10.02 9.61 2.66
N GLU A 45 -11.33 9.62 2.41
CA GLU A 45 -12.32 8.99 3.27
C GLU A 45 -12.45 7.48 3.02
N ASN A 46 -12.18 7.03 1.79
CA ASN A 46 -12.28 5.65 1.35
C ASN A 46 -11.06 4.79 1.67
N THR A 47 -10.28 5.10 2.72
CA THR A 47 -9.13 4.32 3.19
C THR A 47 -9.58 2.96 3.73
N SER A 48 -10.00 2.07 2.83
CA SER A 48 -10.38 0.70 3.15
C SER A 48 -9.12 -0.11 3.36
N ARG A 49 -8.90 -0.49 4.61
CA ARG A 49 -7.81 -1.40 5.01
C ARG A 49 -8.13 -2.86 4.68
N LEU A 50 -9.28 -3.14 4.08
CA LEU A 50 -9.65 -4.49 3.73
C LEU A 50 -8.69 -5.02 2.65
N PRO A 51 -8.20 -6.27 2.80
CA PRO A 51 -7.41 -6.91 1.78
C PRO A 51 -8.21 -7.02 0.50
N VAL A 52 -7.55 -6.78 -0.64
CA VAL A 52 -8.17 -6.96 -1.95
C VAL A 52 -8.39 -8.45 -2.18
N THR A 53 -9.62 -8.82 -2.56
CA THR A 53 -10.01 -10.24 -2.61
C THR A 53 -9.78 -10.88 -3.97
N ASP A 54 -9.76 -10.08 -5.05
CA ASP A 54 -9.58 -10.58 -6.41
C ASP A 54 -8.87 -9.58 -7.34
N HIS A 55 -8.49 -10.05 -8.53
CA HIS A 55 -7.79 -9.24 -9.52
C HIS A 55 -8.66 -8.15 -10.16
N ALA A 56 -9.98 -8.33 -10.21
CA ALA A 56 -10.89 -7.38 -10.82
C ALA A 56 -11.08 -6.15 -9.92
N GLU A 57 -11.23 -6.35 -8.61
CA GLU A 57 -11.25 -5.31 -7.59
C GLU A 57 -9.96 -4.49 -7.64
N LEU A 58 -8.81 -5.17 -7.72
CA LEU A 58 -7.52 -4.51 -7.78
C LEU A 58 -7.34 -3.64 -9.03
N ALA A 59 -7.73 -4.17 -10.20
CA ALA A 59 -7.70 -3.44 -11.45
C ALA A 59 -8.68 -2.24 -11.44
N ALA A 60 -9.84 -2.37 -10.79
CA ALA A 60 -10.79 -1.28 -10.63
C ALA A 60 -10.22 -0.17 -9.73
N LEU A 61 -9.59 -0.52 -8.61
CA LEU A 61 -8.92 0.44 -7.72
C LEU A 61 -7.79 1.19 -8.42
N ARG A 62 -6.96 0.48 -9.19
CA ARG A 62 -5.91 1.09 -10.01
C ARG A 62 -6.48 2.09 -11.00
N ARG A 63 -7.45 1.67 -11.82
CA ARG A 63 -8.08 2.54 -12.84
C ARG A 63 -8.70 3.79 -12.21
N ARG A 64 -9.31 3.68 -11.03
CA ARG A 64 -9.86 4.83 -10.30
C ARG A 64 -8.75 5.82 -9.90
N LEU A 65 -7.65 5.33 -9.33
CA LEU A 65 -6.53 6.20 -8.94
C LEU A 65 -5.89 6.89 -10.16
N GLU A 66 -5.68 6.15 -11.25
CA GLU A 66 -5.11 6.65 -12.50
C GLU A 66 -6.03 7.67 -13.18
N ASN A 67 -7.29 7.31 -13.42
CA ASN A 67 -8.14 8.04 -14.35
C ASN A 67 -9.06 9.06 -13.66
N GLU A 68 -9.35 8.90 -12.37
CA GLU A 68 -10.23 9.84 -11.66
C GLU A 68 -9.43 10.71 -10.70
N VAL A 69 -8.71 10.08 -9.77
CA VAL A 69 -8.08 10.78 -8.65
C VAL A 69 -6.87 11.60 -9.12
N THR A 70 -6.04 11.05 -10.02
CA THR A 70 -4.88 11.78 -10.56
C THR A 70 -5.31 13.00 -11.38
N LEU A 71 -6.37 12.86 -12.20
CA LEU A 71 -6.91 13.99 -12.96
C LEU A 71 -7.49 15.07 -12.02
N ALA A 72 -8.27 14.66 -11.01
CA ALA A 72 -8.81 15.58 -10.01
C ALA A 72 -7.70 16.31 -9.22
N ALA A 73 -6.60 15.63 -8.91
CA ALA A 73 -5.44 16.26 -8.27
C ALA A 73 -4.79 17.32 -9.17
N ARG A 74 -4.55 17.01 -10.45
CA ARG A 74 -3.93 17.93 -11.42
C ARG A 74 -4.80 19.14 -11.80
N GLN A 75 -6.11 19.03 -11.69
CA GLN A 75 -7.02 20.16 -11.95
C GLN A 75 -6.91 21.28 -10.91
N VAL A 76 -6.42 20.98 -9.71
CA VAL A 76 -6.43 21.91 -8.58
C VAL A 76 -5.04 22.19 -8.01
N LEU A 77 -4.08 21.30 -8.26
CA LEU A 77 -2.70 21.42 -7.82
C LEU A 77 -1.77 21.56 -9.04
N SER A 78 -0.59 22.14 -8.82
CA SER A 78 0.51 21.99 -9.78
C SER A 78 0.91 20.52 -9.90
N ASP A 79 1.53 20.15 -11.02
CA ASP A 79 1.94 18.76 -11.26
C ASP A 79 2.78 18.20 -10.11
N GLN A 80 3.80 18.92 -9.64
CA GLN A 80 4.64 18.47 -8.52
C GLN A 80 3.86 18.19 -7.23
N ASN A 81 2.85 19.03 -6.94
CA ASN A 81 2.03 18.88 -5.75
C ASN A 81 1.00 17.74 -5.89
N ALA A 82 0.44 17.57 -7.10
CA ALA A 82 -0.43 16.43 -7.40
C ALA A 82 0.33 15.11 -7.24
N GLN A 83 1.56 15.04 -7.77
CA GLN A 83 2.44 13.89 -7.64
C GLN A 83 2.73 13.55 -6.17
N SER A 84 3.15 14.54 -5.39
CA SER A 84 3.46 14.37 -3.96
C SER A 84 2.24 13.93 -3.15
N TRP A 85 1.05 14.46 -3.49
CA TRP A 85 -0.20 14.11 -2.82
C TRP A 85 -0.69 12.70 -3.17
N MET A 86 -0.43 12.21 -4.40
CA MET A 86 -0.81 10.88 -4.88
C MET A 86 0.06 9.75 -4.34
N ALA A 87 1.33 10.02 -4.00
CA ALA A 87 2.28 9.00 -3.56
C ALA A 87 1.78 8.08 -2.41
N PRO A 88 1.14 8.59 -1.34
CA PRO A 88 0.61 7.73 -0.29
C PRO A 88 -0.56 6.85 -0.76
N CYS A 89 -1.40 7.34 -1.69
CA CYS A 89 -2.53 6.57 -2.22
C CYS A 89 -2.03 5.38 -3.06
N TRP A 90 -1.02 5.61 -3.90
CA TRP A 90 -0.36 4.55 -4.66
C TRP A 90 0.34 3.53 -3.76
N ARG A 91 1.00 4.00 -2.69
CA ARG A 91 1.64 3.13 -1.70
C ARG A 91 0.65 2.20 -1.02
N GLU A 92 -0.51 2.72 -0.61
CA GLU A 92 -1.57 1.92 0.00
C GLU A 92 -2.09 0.84 -0.94
N LEU A 93 -2.34 1.17 -2.20
CA LEU A 93 -2.77 0.20 -3.21
C LEU A 93 -1.70 -0.90 -3.41
N ALA A 94 -0.43 -0.53 -3.49
CA ALA A 94 0.67 -1.49 -3.64
C ALA A 94 0.78 -2.43 -2.44
N GLN A 95 0.62 -1.92 -1.22
CA GLN A 95 0.62 -2.75 -0.01
C GLN A 95 -0.55 -3.75 0.00
N ARG A 96 -1.75 -3.31 -0.40
CA ARG A 96 -2.93 -4.19 -0.52
C ARG A 96 -2.75 -5.24 -1.60
N ALA A 97 -2.17 -4.88 -2.75
CA ALA A 97 -1.82 -5.80 -3.83
C ALA A 97 -0.82 -6.88 -3.35
N ALA A 98 0.24 -6.47 -2.65
CA ALA A 98 1.27 -7.36 -2.12
C ALA A 98 0.69 -8.40 -1.15
N ALA A 99 -0.22 -7.98 -0.27
CA ALA A 99 -0.88 -8.87 0.67
C ALA A 99 -1.69 -9.95 -0.06
N TRP A 100 -2.46 -9.57 -1.08
CA TRP A 100 -3.21 -10.52 -1.90
C TRP A 100 -2.27 -11.44 -2.67
N THR A 101 -1.35 -10.93 -3.49
CA THR A 101 -0.45 -11.77 -4.30
C THR A 101 0.27 -12.83 -3.45
N ARG A 102 0.71 -12.45 -2.24
CA ARG A 102 1.31 -13.39 -1.29
C ARG A 102 0.32 -14.42 -0.76
N TYR A 103 -0.91 -14.02 -0.42
CA TYR A 103 -1.99 -14.95 -0.06
C TYR A 103 -2.32 -15.95 -1.19
N VAL A 104 -2.44 -15.53 -2.46
CA VAL A 104 -2.65 -16.46 -3.61
C VAL A 104 -1.57 -17.54 -3.62
N ARG A 105 -0.32 -17.09 -3.51
CA ARG A 105 0.87 -17.96 -3.62
C ARG A 105 0.93 -18.96 -2.50
N LEU A 106 0.64 -18.51 -1.29
CA LEU A 106 0.57 -19.38 -0.13
C LEU A 106 -0.49 -20.46 -0.30
N MET A 107 -1.69 -20.09 -0.80
CA MET A 107 -2.75 -21.06 -1.07
C MET A 107 -2.47 -22.01 -2.25
N ARG A 108 -1.48 -21.71 -3.09
CA ARG A 108 -0.96 -22.66 -4.09
C ARG A 108 0.04 -23.67 -3.51
N ARG A 109 0.65 -23.40 -2.35
CA ARG A 109 1.59 -24.32 -1.67
C ARG A 109 0.88 -25.41 -0.85
N THR A 110 -0.42 -25.28 -0.59
CA THR A 110 -1.22 -26.30 0.11
C THR A 110 -1.41 -27.54 -0.76
N ARG A 111 -1.33 -28.73 -0.18
CA ARG A 111 -1.34 -30.02 -0.89
C ARG A 111 -2.74 -30.51 -1.26
N SER A 112 -3.78 -30.04 -0.57
CA SER A 112 -5.17 -30.46 -0.81
C SER A 112 -6.17 -29.30 -0.59
N PRO A 113 -7.37 -29.36 -1.19
CA PRO A 113 -8.41 -28.36 -0.93
C PRO A 113 -8.87 -28.35 0.54
N VAL A 114 -8.80 -29.48 1.23
CA VAL A 114 -9.13 -29.58 2.67
C VAL A 114 -8.10 -28.83 3.53
N GLU A 115 -6.82 -28.99 3.22
CA GLU A 115 -5.74 -28.25 3.88
C GLU A 115 -5.87 -26.73 3.64
N ARG A 116 -6.25 -26.33 2.42
CA ARG A 116 -6.54 -24.93 2.11
C ARG A 116 -7.67 -24.38 2.97
N SER A 117 -8.82 -25.06 2.99
CA SER A 117 -9.98 -24.63 3.79
C SER A 117 -9.68 -24.53 5.28
N PHE A 118 -8.83 -25.44 5.80
CA PHE A 118 -8.32 -25.36 7.17
C PHE A 118 -7.54 -24.06 7.42
N PHE A 119 -6.57 -23.73 6.56
CA PHE A 119 -5.78 -22.51 6.71
C PHE A 119 -6.61 -21.23 6.53
N GLU A 120 -7.58 -21.22 5.62
CA GLU A 120 -8.53 -20.12 5.44
C GLU A 120 -9.34 -19.87 6.71
N THR A 121 -9.90 -20.94 7.28
CA THR A 121 -10.72 -20.87 8.49
C THR A 121 -9.91 -20.39 9.69
N GLU A 122 -8.71 -20.94 9.90
CA GLU A 122 -7.86 -20.57 11.02
C GLU A 122 -7.25 -19.17 10.87
N ALA A 123 -6.93 -18.75 9.64
CA ALA A 123 -6.48 -17.38 9.40
C ALA A 123 -7.57 -16.35 9.69
N LEU A 124 -8.82 -16.64 9.31
CA LEU A 124 -9.97 -15.78 9.63
C LEU A 124 -10.28 -15.77 11.13
N ARG A 125 -10.24 -16.93 11.78
CA ARG A 125 -10.52 -17.08 13.21
C ARG A 125 -9.46 -16.44 14.10
N GLY A 126 -8.19 -16.60 13.74
CA GLY A 126 -7.04 -16.14 14.52
C GLY A 126 -6.47 -14.79 14.07
N GLY A 127 -7.02 -14.19 13.01
CA GLY A 127 -6.51 -12.93 12.45
C GLY A 127 -5.06 -13.03 11.98
N TRP A 128 -4.67 -14.14 11.35
CA TRP A 128 -3.27 -14.40 11.03
C TRP A 128 -2.74 -13.42 9.98
N SER A 129 -1.54 -12.90 10.23
CA SER A 129 -0.82 -12.14 9.20
C SER A 129 -0.40 -13.08 8.06
N VAL A 130 -0.12 -12.50 6.89
CA VAL A 130 0.34 -13.29 5.73
C VAL A 130 1.67 -14.02 6.03
N ARG A 131 2.54 -13.45 6.88
CA ARG A 131 3.77 -14.11 7.34
C ARG A 131 3.50 -15.25 8.32
N GLN A 132 2.54 -15.06 9.23
CA GLN A 132 2.10 -16.12 10.12
C GLN A 132 1.55 -17.29 9.30
N LEU A 133 0.68 -17.02 8.33
CA LEU A 133 0.16 -18.01 7.41
C LEU A 133 1.28 -18.72 6.63
N GLU A 134 2.26 -17.98 6.11
CA GLU A 134 3.43 -18.55 5.42
C GLU A 134 4.22 -19.51 6.30
N ARG A 135 4.51 -19.13 7.55
CA ARG A 135 5.19 -20.00 8.51
C ARG A 135 4.36 -21.24 8.79
N GLN A 136 3.06 -21.10 9.02
CA GLN A 136 2.20 -22.23 9.37
C GLN A 136 2.10 -23.24 8.22
N ILE A 137 1.99 -22.77 6.97
CA ILE A 137 2.06 -23.62 5.78
C ILE A 137 3.44 -24.28 5.66
N GLY A 138 4.53 -23.51 5.79
CA GLY A 138 5.90 -24.03 5.70
C GLY A 138 6.24 -25.09 6.76
N SER A 139 5.66 -24.95 7.95
CA SER A 139 5.84 -25.91 9.06
C SER A 139 4.91 -27.13 9.00
N GLN A 140 4.11 -27.27 7.94
CA GLN A 140 3.10 -28.32 7.78
C GLN A 140 2.15 -28.39 8.99
N PHE A 141 1.72 -27.22 9.49
CA PHE A 141 0.91 -27.10 10.69
C PHE A 141 -0.38 -27.93 10.61
N TYR A 142 -1.01 -28.00 9.44
CA TYR A 142 -2.18 -28.84 9.20
C TYR A 142 -1.91 -30.31 9.49
N THR A 143 -0.86 -30.89 8.88
CA THR A 143 -0.48 -32.30 9.09
C THR A 143 -0.16 -32.57 10.56
N ARG A 144 0.59 -31.68 11.21
CA ARG A 144 0.91 -31.80 12.64
C ARG A 144 -0.33 -31.73 13.54
N THR A 145 -1.30 -30.88 13.18
CA THR A 145 -2.57 -30.78 13.90
C THR A 145 -3.40 -32.05 13.75
N LEU A 146 -3.42 -32.68 12.56
CA LEU A 146 -4.07 -33.97 12.36
C LEU A 146 -3.44 -35.09 13.21
N MET A 147 -2.12 -35.09 13.34
CA MET A 147 -1.36 -36.09 14.10
C MET A 147 -1.31 -35.83 15.60
N SER A 148 -1.75 -34.66 16.08
CA SER A 148 -1.72 -34.30 17.49
C SER A 148 -2.78 -35.05 18.28
N THR A 149 -2.38 -35.60 19.43
CA THR A 149 -3.30 -36.18 20.43
C THR A 149 -4.20 -35.10 21.06
N ASP A 150 -3.67 -33.88 21.22
CA ASP A 150 -4.44 -32.71 21.68
C ASP A 150 -4.46 -31.64 20.58
N LYS A 151 -5.55 -31.63 19.82
CA LYS A 151 -5.76 -30.69 18.70
C LYS A 151 -6.05 -29.28 19.20
N ARG A 152 -6.73 -29.14 20.33
CA ARG A 152 -7.14 -27.82 20.83
C ARG A 152 -5.93 -27.03 21.30
N ALA A 153 -5.06 -27.65 22.09
CA ALA A 153 -3.80 -27.03 22.51
C ALA A 153 -2.87 -26.72 21.33
N MET A 154 -2.88 -27.56 20.27
CA MET A 154 -2.11 -27.31 19.05
C MET A 154 -2.59 -26.05 18.31
N LEU A 155 -3.91 -25.89 18.16
CA LEU A 155 -4.52 -24.71 17.54
C LEU A 155 -4.24 -23.44 18.34
N GLU A 156 -4.38 -23.48 19.66
CA GLU A 156 -4.09 -22.34 20.55
C GLU A 156 -2.62 -21.88 20.42
N ARG A 157 -1.66 -22.81 20.38
CA ARG A 157 -0.24 -22.47 20.17
C ARG A 157 0.03 -21.91 18.77
N GLY A 158 -0.63 -22.43 17.75
CA GLY A 158 -0.48 -21.97 16.36
C GLY A 158 -1.06 -20.57 16.12
N ALA A 159 -2.04 -20.17 16.91
CA ALA A 159 -2.69 -18.87 16.82
C ALA A 159 -1.82 -17.71 17.34
N VAL A 160 -0.84 -17.98 18.21
CA VAL A 160 0.03 -16.96 18.79
C VAL A 160 0.96 -16.38 17.72
N ALA A 161 0.84 -15.08 17.46
CA ALA A 161 1.74 -14.34 16.59
C ALA A 161 3.15 -14.26 17.20
N GLN A 162 4.18 -14.47 16.39
CA GLN A 162 5.58 -14.32 16.79
C GLN A 162 6.16 -12.99 16.30
N LEU A 163 7.28 -12.58 16.88
CA LEU A 163 7.97 -11.33 16.51
C LEU A 163 8.27 -11.24 15.00
N GLY A 164 8.59 -12.38 14.36
CA GLY A 164 8.85 -12.48 12.93
C GLY A 164 7.60 -12.41 12.02
N ASP A 165 6.40 -12.49 12.59
CA ASP A 165 5.13 -12.37 11.84
C ASP A 165 4.73 -10.91 11.60
N MET A 166 5.36 -9.98 12.31
CA MET A 166 5.15 -8.56 12.11
C MET A 166 5.83 -8.11 10.82
N ILE A 167 5.07 -7.47 9.94
CA ILE A 167 5.58 -6.91 8.69
C ILE A 167 5.83 -5.41 8.92
N ARG A 168 7.04 -4.96 8.62
CA ARG A 168 7.34 -3.53 8.51
C ARG A 168 6.84 -3.00 7.15
N PRO A 169 6.16 -1.84 7.08
CA PRO A 169 5.60 -1.29 5.84
C PRO A 169 6.58 -1.23 4.67
N GLU A 170 7.87 -1.06 4.97
CA GLU A 170 8.96 -0.94 4.01
C GLU A 170 9.34 -2.28 3.33
N GLU A 171 8.99 -3.41 3.95
CA GLU A 171 9.25 -4.76 3.42
C GLU A 171 8.13 -5.25 2.49
N ALA A 172 6.96 -4.61 2.52
CA ALA A 172 5.83 -4.95 1.65
C ALA A 172 6.04 -4.52 0.18
N ILE A 173 6.89 -3.51 -0.06
CA ILE A 173 7.05 -2.85 -1.36
C ILE A 173 8.15 -3.49 -2.23
N LYS A 174 8.99 -4.35 -1.65
CA LYS A 174 10.15 -4.97 -2.33
C LYS A 174 9.86 -6.30 -3.05
N ASP A 175 8.60 -6.73 -3.13
CA ASP A 175 8.25 -7.99 -3.81
C ASP A 175 8.26 -7.77 -5.34
N PRO A 176 9.15 -8.43 -6.11
CA PRO A 176 9.26 -8.24 -7.57
C PRO A 176 7.95 -8.44 -8.33
N TYR A 177 7.03 -9.23 -7.76
CA TYR A 177 5.76 -9.53 -8.38
C TYR A 177 4.67 -8.52 -8.10
N VAL A 178 4.83 -7.70 -7.06
CA VAL A 178 4.00 -6.50 -6.89
C VAL A 178 4.29 -5.52 -8.03
N LEU A 179 5.55 -5.47 -8.48
CA LEU A 179 5.98 -4.62 -9.59
C LEU A 179 5.47 -5.13 -10.94
N GLU A 180 5.53 -6.44 -11.21
CA GLU A 180 4.91 -7.01 -12.42
C GLU A 180 3.39 -6.86 -12.42
N PHE A 181 2.75 -7.05 -11.25
CA PHE A 181 1.31 -7.01 -11.12
C PHE A 181 0.71 -5.61 -11.27
N LEU A 182 1.41 -4.58 -10.79
CA LEU A 182 1.02 -3.19 -10.98
C LEU A 182 1.35 -2.67 -12.39
N ASP A 183 1.82 -3.55 -13.29
CA ASP A 183 2.36 -3.21 -14.62
C ASP A 183 3.33 -2.02 -14.53
N LEU A 184 4.15 -2.06 -13.48
CA LEU A 184 4.97 -0.98 -12.96
C LEU A 184 6.26 -0.81 -13.80
N LYS A 185 6.15 -1.07 -15.12
CA LYS A 185 7.15 -0.69 -16.13
C LYS A 185 7.12 0.81 -16.41
N ASP A 186 6.06 1.51 -16.02
CA ASP A 186 6.01 2.97 -16.05
C ASP A 186 6.95 3.55 -14.99
N GLU A 187 8.07 4.11 -15.45
CA GLU A 187 9.14 4.76 -14.66
C GLU A 187 8.60 5.73 -13.59
N VAL A 188 7.42 6.30 -13.86
CA VAL A 188 6.73 7.26 -12.99
C VAL A 188 6.21 6.63 -11.71
N ILE A 189 5.62 5.43 -11.77
CA ILE A 189 5.06 4.74 -10.59
C ILE A 189 6.20 4.14 -9.75
N ALA A 190 7.27 3.65 -10.40
CA ALA A 190 8.45 3.10 -9.73
C ALA A 190 9.16 4.19 -8.91
N ARG A 191 9.22 5.40 -9.47
CA ARG A 191 9.73 6.60 -8.79
C ARG A 191 8.89 6.96 -7.55
N TYR A 192 7.56 6.87 -7.59
CA TYR A 192 6.72 7.13 -6.40
C TYR A 192 6.81 6.06 -5.30
N ALA A 193 6.97 4.79 -5.68
CA ALA A 193 7.05 3.69 -4.73
C ALA A 193 8.40 3.67 -3.97
N LEU A 194 9.48 4.11 -4.62
CA LEU A 194 10.85 4.06 -4.08
C LEU A 194 11.33 5.39 -3.48
N ASP A 195 10.98 6.56 -4.04
CA ASP A 195 11.51 7.86 -3.59
C ASP A 195 10.77 8.45 -2.37
N GLY A 196 9.72 7.79 -1.90
CA GLY A 196 8.95 8.22 -0.73
C GLY A 196 9.53 7.79 0.64
N LEU A 197 10.76 7.26 0.67
CA LEU A 197 11.55 7.05 1.88
C LEU A 197 12.49 8.25 2.06
N PRO A 198 12.37 9.05 3.14
CA PRO A 198 13.36 10.07 3.40
C PRO A 198 14.64 9.39 3.88
N ASN A 199 15.59 9.19 2.98
CA ASN A 199 17.00 9.21 3.34
C ASN A 199 17.74 10.10 2.36
N LYS A 200 18.29 11.15 2.94
CA LYS A 200 18.83 12.34 2.31
C LYS A 200 20.33 12.12 2.10
N VAL A 201 20.85 12.81 1.10
CA VAL A 201 22.24 13.28 0.93
C VAL A 201 23.30 12.27 0.46
N GLY A 202 23.49 12.26 -0.86
CA GLY A 202 24.69 12.86 -1.44
C GLY A 202 25.97 12.03 -1.43
N CYS A 203 26.23 11.39 -2.58
CA CYS A 203 27.54 11.48 -3.23
C CYS A 203 27.29 11.61 -4.73
N LEU A 204 27.23 12.85 -5.20
CA LEU A 204 27.38 13.21 -6.60
C LEU A 204 28.74 12.71 -7.10
N GLY A 205 28.73 11.95 -8.18
CA GLY A 205 29.92 11.79 -9.00
C GLY A 205 30.17 13.08 -9.77
N ILE A 206 31.38 13.62 -9.68
CA ILE A 206 31.96 14.48 -10.71
C ILE A 206 33.36 13.96 -10.98
N SER A 207 33.57 13.43 -12.19
CA SER A 207 34.87 13.14 -12.76
C SER A 207 35.43 14.40 -13.42
N HIS A 208 36.60 14.90 -12.99
CA HIS A 208 37.71 15.23 -13.90
C HIS A 208 38.99 15.67 -13.19
N CYS A 209 40.10 15.19 -13.78
CA CYS A 209 41.51 15.54 -13.61
C CYS A 209 41.85 16.97 -13.16
N THR A 210 42.89 17.12 -12.34
CA THR A 210 44.25 17.53 -12.78
C THR A 210 45.21 17.70 -11.60
N SER A 211 46.43 17.17 -11.79
CA SER A 211 47.73 17.72 -11.38
C SER A 211 47.96 18.21 -9.94
N GLY A 212 48.95 17.60 -9.28
CA GLY A 212 50.00 18.40 -8.64
C GLY A 212 50.24 18.18 -7.14
N ARG A 213 51.38 17.54 -6.85
CA ARG A 213 52.34 17.92 -5.80
C ARG A 213 51.92 17.86 -4.31
N ASN A 214 52.52 16.87 -3.64
CA ASN A 214 53.62 17.04 -2.66
C ASN A 214 53.29 17.20 -1.16
N VAL A 215 54.16 16.56 -0.36
CA VAL A 215 54.50 16.76 1.08
C VAL A 215 53.49 16.14 2.08
N ALA A 216 53.77 14.95 2.65
CA ALA A 216 54.67 14.60 3.76
C ALA A 216 54.15 14.99 5.16
N CYS A 217 53.78 13.98 5.96
CA CYS A 217 54.32 13.61 7.29
C CYS A 217 53.47 12.46 7.84
#